data_AF-A0A942FDM0-F1
#
_entry.id   AF-A0A942FDM0-F1
#
_cell.length_a   1.000
_cell.length_b   1.000
_cell.length_c   1.000
_cell.angle_alpha   90.00
_cell.angle_beta   90.00
_cell.angle_gamma   90.00
#
_symmetry.space_group_name_H-M   'P 1'
#
loop_
_entity.id
_entity.type
_entity.pdbx_description
1 polymer ?
#
loop_
_entity_poly.entity_id
_entity_poly.type
_entity_poly.pdbx_seq_one_letter_code
_entity_poly.pdbx_strand_id
1 'polypeptide(L)'
;MDRIIHLLIAAPLAALAISFGALATENSRPPAGEAKRQDTQSVMKKRVLDHIDAKIRILQTAKACVRAASDMKAMAVCHEQERKQTKELRKQASLDTEEQRVLTSERREPQRPSAAR
;
A
#
# COMPACT_ATOMS: atom_id res chain seq x y z
N MET A 1 -39.01 33.44 -13.81
CA MET A 1 -39.30 32.25 -12.99
C MET A 1 -38.13 31.29 -13.15
N ASP A 2 -37.19 31.08 -12.23
CA ASP A 2 -36.89 31.63 -10.90
C ASP A 2 -35.39 31.42 -10.71
N ARG A 3 -34.61 32.50 -10.65
CA ARG A 3 -33.19 32.52 -10.28
C ARG A 3 -33.07 33.16 -8.91
N ILE A 4 -33.59 32.50 -7.88
CA ILE A 4 -33.46 32.91 -6.49
C ILE A 4 -33.46 31.64 -5.65
N ILE A 5 -32.31 31.29 -5.09
CA ILE A 5 -32.08 30.88 -3.70
C ILE A 5 -30.55 30.82 -3.54
N HIS A 6 -29.99 32.00 -3.39
CA HIS A 6 -28.79 32.19 -2.59
C HIS A 6 -29.23 32.13 -1.13
N LEU A 7 -28.98 31.02 -0.44
CA LEU A 7 -28.91 30.98 1.03
C LEU A 7 -27.66 30.15 1.35
N LEU A 8 -26.51 30.79 1.63
CA LEU A 8 -26.15 31.27 2.97
C LEU A 8 -26.45 30.24 4.05
N ILE A 9 -25.55 29.26 4.21
CA ILE A 9 -25.30 28.68 5.52
C ILE A 9 -23.90 29.14 5.92
N ALA A 10 -23.90 30.19 6.74
CA ALA A 10 -22.76 30.67 7.48
C ALA A 10 -22.38 29.67 8.60
N ALA A 11 -21.11 29.72 8.96
CA ALA A 11 -20.33 28.89 9.89
C ALA A 11 -20.94 28.67 11.30
N PRO A 12 -20.35 27.76 12.11
CA PRO A 12 -19.17 28.20 12.87
C PRO A 12 -18.02 27.19 12.93
N LEU A 13 -16.81 27.77 12.94
CA LEU A 13 -15.61 27.19 13.51
C LEU A 13 -15.88 26.77 14.96
N ALA A 14 -15.68 25.49 15.27
CA ALA A 14 -15.40 25.04 16.63
C ALA A 14 -13.95 24.54 16.65
N ALA A 15 -13.06 25.41 17.11
CA ALA A 15 -11.70 25.09 17.46
C ALA A 15 -11.70 24.09 18.62
N LEU A 16 -11.41 22.82 18.35
CA LEU A 16 -10.99 21.88 19.39
C LEU A 16 -9.49 22.08 19.64
N ALA A 17 -9.16 23.12 20.41
CA ALA A 17 -7.88 23.24 21.09
C ALA A 17 -7.99 22.45 22.41
N ILE A 18 -7.71 21.14 22.36
CA ILE A 18 -7.42 20.38 23.58
C ILE A 18 -5.90 20.39 23.75
N SER A 19 -5.45 21.39 24.49
CA SER A 19 -4.13 21.45 25.08
C SER A 19 -4.03 20.42 26.20
N PHE A 20 -3.50 19.22 25.93
CA PHE A 20 -2.91 18.38 26.97
C PHE A 20 -1.45 18.80 27.14
N GLY A 21 -1.20 19.64 28.14
CA GLY A 21 0.11 19.76 28.74
C GLY A 21 0.40 18.56 29.62
N ALA A 22 1.64 18.06 29.58
CA ALA A 22 2.48 17.79 30.75
C ALA A 22 3.72 17.01 30.31
N LEU A 23 4.88 17.60 30.61
CA LEU A 23 6.19 16.98 30.64
C LEU A 23 6.16 15.69 31.47
N ALA A 24 6.59 14.58 30.88
CA ALA A 24 7.22 13.49 31.62
C ALA A 24 8.64 13.33 31.09
N THR A 25 9.60 13.85 31.86
CA THR A 25 11.01 13.51 31.72
C THR A 25 11.17 12.09 32.23
N GLU A 26 11.46 11.12 31.37
CA GLU A 26 12.03 9.85 31.82
C GLU A 26 12.94 9.29 30.73
N ASN A 27 14.18 9.02 31.13
CA ASN A 27 15.31 8.56 30.32
C ASN A 27 14.98 7.36 29.42
N SER A 28 14.36 7.61 28.27
CA SER A 28 14.18 6.60 27.24
C SER A 28 15.35 6.69 26.27
N ARG A 29 16.42 5.95 26.58
CA ARG A 29 17.39 5.51 25.57
C ARG A 29 16.57 4.97 24.38
N PRO A 30 16.64 5.58 23.17
CA PRO A 30 15.85 5.10 22.05
C PRO A 30 16.16 3.61 21.86
N PRO A 31 15.16 2.73 21.83
CA PRO A 31 15.43 1.32 21.69
C PRO A 31 16.23 1.13 20.40
N ALA A 32 17.35 0.43 20.46
CA ALA A 32 18.24 0.17 19.32
C ALA A 32 17.57 -0.57 18.13
N GLY A 33 16.25 -0.77 18.18
CA GLY A 33 15.40 -1.33 17.13
C GLY A 33 14.59 -0.31 16.30
N GLU A 34 14.62 1.00 16.58
CA GLU A 34 13.84 1.99 15.82
C GLU A 34 14.29 2.13 14.36
N ALA A 35 15.60 2.22 14.11
CA ALA A 35 16.16 2.29 12.75
C ALA A 35 15.77 1.05 11.93
N LYS A 36 15.89 -0.14 12.53
CA LYS A 36 15.54 -1.41 11.88
C LYS A 36 14.04 -1.53 11.58
N ARG A 37 13.17 -0.95 12.42
CA ARG A 37 11.73 -0.89 12.17
C ARG A 37 11.39 0.08 11.04
N GLN A 38 12.00 1.26 11.00
CA GLN A 38 11.80 2.23 9.91
C GLN A 38 12.22 1.66 8.54
N ASP A 39 13.34 0.94 8.48
CA ASP A 39 13.78 0.30 7.23
C ASP A 39 12.80 -0.76 6.73
N THR A 40 12.28 -1.61 7.62
CA THR A 40 11.27 -2.61 7.21
C THR A 40 9.96 -1.97 6.75
N GLN A 41 9.56 -0.85 7.37
CA GLN A 41 8.36 -0.12 7.00
C GLN A 41 8.51 0.57 5.65
N SER A 42 9.68 1.15 5.36
CA SER A 42 9.95 1.83 4.09
C SER A 42 9.94 0.84 2.91
N VAL A 43 10.54 -0.34 3.10
CA VAL A 43 10.54 -1.41 2.10
C VAL A 43 9.12 -1.91 1.81
N MET A 44 8.32 -2.15 2.87
CA MET A 44 6.94 -2.60 2.69
C MET A 44 6.08 -1.54 1.99
N LYS A 45 6.23 -0.26 2.39
CA LYS A 45 5.55 0.85 1.73
C LYS A 45 5.90 0.91 0.25
N LYS A 46 7.19 0.79 -0.09
CA LYS A 46 7.66 0.80 -1.49
C LYS A 46 7.03 -0.35 -2.29
N ARG A 47 7.03 -1.58 -1.77
CA ARG A 47 6.39 -2.73 -2.44
C ARG A 47 4.90 -2.50 -2.73
N VAL A 48 4.17 -1.93 -1.78
CA VAL A 48 2.74 -1.59 -1.97
C VAL A 48 2.56 -0.55 -3.07
N LEU A 49 3.39 0.50 -3.07
CA LEU A 49 3.36 1.53 -4.12
C LEU A 49 3.68 0.93 -5.49
N ASP A 50 4.72 0.10 -5.59
CA ASP A 50 5.10 -0.57 -6.83
C ASP A 50 3.96 -1.46 -7.38
N HIS A 51 3.25 -2.17 -6.48
CA HIS A 51 2.08 -2.96 -6.85
C HIS A 51 0.92 -2.10 -7.35
N ILE A 52 0.65 -0.96 -6.71
CA ILE A 52 -0.37 0.01 -7.15
C ILE A 52 -0.02 0.55 -8.53
N ASP A 53 1.23 0.96 -8.75
CA ASP A 53 1.70 1.47 -10.03
C ASP A 53 1.59 0.43 -11.14
N ALA A 54 1.88 -0.84 -10.83
CA ALA A 54 1.66 -1.93 -11.77
C ALA A 54 0.19 -2.09 -12.15
N LYS A 55 -0.75 -2.04 -11.19
CA LYS A 55 -2.19 -2.06 -11.49
C LYS A 55 -2.62 -0.88 -12.33
N ILE A 56 -2.14 0.33 -12.02
CA ILE A 56 -2.44 1.53 -12.79
C ILE A 56 -1.99 1.36 -14.24
N ARG A 57 -0.77 0.85 -14.47
CA ARG A 57 -0.25 0.58 -15.82
C ARG A 57 -1.15 -0.40 -16.59
N ILE A 58 -1.54 -1.51 -15.98
CA ILE A 58 -2.44 -2.50 -16.60
C ILE A 58 -3.76 -1.85 -17.01
N LEU A 59 -4.38 -1.08 -16.11
CA LEU A 59 -5.65 -0.40 -16.40
C LEU A 59 -5.51 0.68 -17.49
N GLN A 60 -4.40 1.41 -17.51
CA GLN A 60 -4.11 2.38 -18.56
C GLN A 60 -3.92 1.69 -19.93
N THR A 61 -3.22 0.56 -19.98
CA THR A 61 -3.07 -0.25 -21.19
C THR A 61 -4.41 -0.80 -21.66
N ALA A 62 -5.22 -1.37 -20.76
CA ALA A 62 -6.55 -1.86 -21.09
C ALA A 62 -7.45 -0.75 -21.64
N LYS A 63 -7.43 0.43 -21.01
CA LYS A 63 -8.14 1.63 -21.48
C LYS A 63 -7.69 2.05 -22.89
N ALA A 64 -6.38 2.03 -23.16
CA ALA A 64 -5.86 2.35 -24.49
C ALA A 64 -6.30 1.31 -25.53
N CYS A 65 -6.26 0.02 -25.20
CA CYS A 65 -6.73 -1.05 -26.07
C CYS A 65 -8.22 -0.90 -26.42
N VAL A 66 -9.07 -0.69 -25.40
CA VAL A 66 -10.51 -0.49 -25.59
C VAL A 66 -10.81 0.75 -26.45
N ARG A 67 -10.05 1.84 -26.27
CA ARG A 67 -10.19 3.04 -27.12
C ARG A 67 -9.84 2.78 -28.59
N ALA A 68 -8.93 1.85 -28.87
CA ALA A 68 -8.50 1.50 -30.21
C ALA A 68 -9.34 0.37 -30.85
N ALA A 69 -10.13 -0.35 -30.07
CA ALA A 69 -10.93 -1.47 -30.55
C ALA A 69 -12.07 -0.98 -31.46
N SER A 70 -12.15 -1.54 -32.67
CA SER A 70 -13.17 -1.21 -33.67
C SER A 70 -14.45 -2.05 -33.55
N ASP A 71 -14.38 -3.19 -32.87
CA ASP A 71 -15.47 -4.16 -32.78
C ASP A 71 -15.38 -5.03 -31.52
N MET A 72 -16.39 -5.88 -31.34
CA MET A 72 -16.51 -6.77 -30.19
C MET A 72 -15.45 -7.87 -30.14
N LYS A 73 -14.91 -8.30 -31.28
CA LYS A 73 -13.80 -9.27 -31.31
C LYS A 73 -12.53 -8.61 -30.79
N ALA A 74 -12.24 -7.39 -31.22
CA ALA A 74 -11.13 -6.60 -30.70
C ALA A 74 -11.27 -6.30 -29.19
N MET A 75 -12.49 -6.00 -28.72
CA MET A 75 -12.77 -5.84 -27.29
C MET A 75 -12.46 -7.12 -26.48
N ALA A 76 -12.81 -8.30 -27.00
CA ALA A 76 -12.51 -9.57 -26.33
C ALA A 76 -11.00 -9.79 -26.17
N VAL A 77 -10.20 -9.39 -27.16
CA VAL A 77 -8.72 -9.41 -27.08
C VAL A 77 -8.22 -8.47 -25.98
N CYS A 78 -8.76 -7.26 -25.88
CA CYS A 78 -8.40 -6.33 -24.80
C CYS A 78 -8.66 -6.91 -23.40
N HIS A 79 -9.83 -7.54 -23.20
CA HIS A 79 -10.15 -8.20 -21.95
C HIS A 79 -9.24 -9.39 -21.65
N GLU A 80 -8.85 -10.17 -22.66
CA GLU A 80 -7.94 -11.29 -22.46
C GLU A 80 -6.53 -10.82 -22.08
N GLN A 81 -6.03 -9.75 -22.71
CA GLN A 81 -4.76 -9.14 -22.35
C GLN A 81 -4.77 -8.60 -20.91
N GLU A 82 -5.81 -7.88 -20.54
CA GLU A 82 -5.99 -7.35 -19.18
C GLU A 82 -6.04 -8.47 -18.13
N ARG A 83 -6.75 -9.56 -18.42
CA ARG A 83 -6.78 -10.75 -17.55
C ARG A 83 -5.41 -11.41 -17.41
N LYS A 84 -4.66 -11.56 -18.51
CA LYS A 84 -3.31 -12.16 -18.48
C LYS A 84 -2.36 -11.33 -17.61
N GLN A 85 -2.32 -10.02 -17.82
CA GLN A 85 -1.45 -9.13 -17.04
C GLN A 85 -1.84 -9.08 -15.56
N THR A 86 -3.14 -9.06 -15.27
CA THR A 86 -3.62 -9.08 -13.88
C THR A 86 -3.31 -10.39 -13.18
N LYS A 87 -3.42 -11.52 -13.89
CA LYS A 87 -3.06 -12.84 -13.34
C LYS A 87 -1.57 -12.90 -13.01
N GLU A 88 -0.71 -12.39 -13.90
CA GLU A 88 0.73 -12.37 -13.67
C GLU A 88 1.09 -11.48 -12.47
N LEU A 89 0.49 -10.30 -12.36
CA LEU A 89 0.72 -9.41 -11.22
C LEU A 89 0.33 -10.05 -9.88
N ARG A 90 -0.77 -10.83 -9.84
CA ARG A 90 -1.18 -11.58 -8.66
C ARG A 90 -0.20 -12.69 -8.32
N LYS A 91 0.30 -13.40 -9.34
CA LYS A 91 1.28 -14.47 -9.16
C LYS A 91 2.57 -13.91 -8.56
N GLN A 92 3.08 -12.80 -9.10
CA GLN A 92 4.27 -12.14 -8.54
C GLN A 92 4.06 -11.76 -7.07
N ALA A 93 2.92 -11.14 -6.72
CA ALA A 93 2.61 -10.78 -5.34
C ALA A 93 2.57 -11.99 -4.38
N SER A 94 2.11 -13.15 -4.87
CA SER A 94 2.12 -14.39 -4.07
C SER A 94 3.54 -14.92 -3.84
N LEU A 95 4.41 -14.85 -4.84
CA LEU A 95 5.81 -15.26 -4.72
C LEU A 95 6.57 -14.33 -3.76
N ASP A 96 6.36 -13.02 -3.86
CA ASP A 96 7.00 -12.03 -2.99
C ASP A 96 6.60 -12.23 -1.51
N THR A 97 5.38 -12.70 -1.27
CA THR A 97 4.87 -13.02 0.08
C THR A 97 5.52 -14.28 0.64
N GLU A 98 5.72 -15.30 -0.20
CA GLU A 98 6.38 -16.54 0.20
C GLU A 98 7.86 -16.31 0.49
N GLU A 99 8.56 -15.56 -0.37
CA GLU A 99 9.96 -15.17 -0.15
C GLU A 99 10.11 -14.43 1.20
N GLN A 100 9.17 -13.54 1.52
CA GLN A 100 9.18 -12.82 2.78
C GLN A 100 8.93 -13.72 4.00
N ARG A 101 8.10 -14.77 3.86
CA ARG A 101 7.90 -15.78 4.91
C ARG A 101 9.15 -16.61 5.14
N VAL A 102 9.83 -17.04 4.08
CA VAL A 102 11.09 -17.79 4.18
C VAL A 102 12.15 -16.96 4.90
N LEU A 103 12.39 -15.72 4.46
CA LEU A 103 13.36 -14.82 5.07
C LEU A 103 13.06 -14.50 6.55
N THR A 104 11.78 -14.41 6.93
CA THR A 104 11.41 -14.21 8.35
C THR A 104 11.51 -15.48 9.19
N SER A 105 11.39 -16.66 8.57
CA SER A 105 11.55 -17.96 9.24
C SER A 105 13.02 -18.32 9.50
N GLU A 106 13.93 -18.07 8.55
CA GLU A 106 15.38 -18.28 8.72
C GLU A 106 15.96 -17.37 9.80
N ARG A 107 15.44 -16.14 9.93
CA ARG A 107 15.86 -15.22 11.00
C ARG A 107 15.37 -15.64 12.40
N ARG A 108 14.44 -16.58 12.48
CA ARG A 108 13.84 -17.09 13.72
C ARG A 108 14.45 -18.41 14.19
N GLU A 109 15.50 -18.92 13.54
CA GLU A 109 16.23 -20.07 14.10
C GLU A 109 16.81 -19.66 15.47
N PRO A 110 16.34 -20.25 16.58
CA PRO A 110 16.82 -19.88 17.89
C PRO A 110 18.29 -20.29 17.98
N GLN A 111 19.14 -19.41 18.48
CA GLN A 111 20.32 -19.86 19.21
C GLN A 111 19.84 -20.91 20.21
N ARG A 112 19.96 -22.20 19.87
CA ARG A 112 19.92 -23.28 20.85
C ARG A 112 21.08 -22.96 21.78
N PRO A 113 20.84 -22.57 23.05
CA PRO A 113 21.94 -22.53 23.99
C PRO A 113 22.50 -23.95 24.04
N SER A 114 23.74 -24.10 23.58
CA SER A 114 24.51 -25.34 23.67
C SER A 114 24.77 -25.60 25.15
N ALA A 115 23.78 -26.18 25.83
CA ALA A 115 23.95 -26.73 27.16
C ALA A 115 24.31 -28.21 27.00
N ALA A 116 25.61 -28.50 26.97
CA ALA A 116 26.25 -29.80 27.22
C ALA A 116 27.75 -29.66 26.88
N ARG A 117 28.72 -30.14 27.64
CA ARG A 117 28.79 -30.71 28.99
C ARG A 117 30.27 -30.70 29.36
#